data_AF-A0A967SZ48-F1
#
_entry.id   AF-A0A967SZ48-F1
#
_cell.length_a   1.000
_cell.length_b   1.000
_cell.length_c   1.000
_cell.angle_alpha   90.00
_cell.angle_beta   90.00
_cell.angle_gamma   90.00
#
_symmetry.space_group_name_H-M   'P 1'
#
loop_
_entity.id
_entity.type
_entity.pdbx_description
1 polymer ?
#
loop_
_entity_poly.entity_id
_entity_poly.type
_entity_poly.pdbx_seq_one_letter_code
_entity_poly.pdbx_strand_id
1 'polypeptide(L)'
;MKDKLNKLKSLLLESHDLTMVASLLNWDQNTYMPTGGAEARGRQRALLSRISQEKSTSPEVGKLIDELVTNIDYFDEDSNEARMILKAKRDYDRAVRIPPPLIAELFAHFSKT
;
A
#
# COMPACT_ATOMS: atom_id res chain seq x y z
N MET A 1 21.41 -5.18 -8.65
CA MET A 1 20.47 -5.76 -7.65
C MET A 1 20.13 -4.79 -6.53
N LYS A 2 21.13 -4.23 -5.83
CA LYS A 2 20.88 -3.24 -4.76
C LYS A 2 20.09 -2.01 -5.23
N ASP A 3 20.39 -1.46 -6.41
CA ASP A 3 19.67 -0.28 -6.93
C ASP A 3 18.18 -0.57 -7.22
N LYS A 4 17.88 -1.74 -7.78
CA LYS A 4 16.50 -2.19 -8.00
C LYS A 4 15.74 -2.36 -6.70
N LEU A 5 16.40 -2.94 -5.68
CA LEU A 5 15.81 -3.06 -4.35
C LEU A 5 15.56 -1.69 -3.71
N ASN A 6 16.50 -0.75 -3.82
CA ASN A 6 16.33 0.61 -3.31
C ASN A 6 15.19 1.34 -4.04
N LYS A 7 15.07 1.15 -5.35
CA LYS A 7 13.95 1.68 -6.14
C LYS A 7 12.61 1.07 -5.70
N LEU A 8 12.54 -0.24 -5.51
CA LEU A 8 11.34 -0.91 -4.98
C LEU A 8 10.98 -0.36 -3.58
N LYS A 9 11.96 -0.25 -2.67
CA LYS A 9 11.77 0.33 -1.34
C LYS A 9 11.18 1.74 -1.43
N SER A 10 11.73 2.60 -2.29
CA SER A 10 11.23 3.97 -2.47
C SER A 10 9.77 4.01 -2.96
N LEU A 11 9.38 3.17 -3.92
CA LEU A 11 8.01 3.10 -4.42
C LEU A 11 7.02 2.59 -3.35
N LEU A 12 7.42 1.55 -2.61
CA LEU A 12 6.59 1.00 -1.54
C LEU A 12 6.48 1.94 -0.34
N LEU A 13 7.52 2.71 -0.03
CA LEU A 13 7.49 3.70 1.04
C LEU A 13 6.43 4.79 0.78
N GLU A 14 6.32 5.29 -0.45
CA GLU A 14 5.30 6.30 -0.78
C GLU A 14 3.87 5.77 -0.56
N SER A 15 3.59 4.54 -1.01
CA SER A 15 2.30 3.89 -0.75
C SER A 15 2.07 3.63 0.74
N HIS A 16 3.11 3.22 1.46
CA HIS A 16 3.05 3.02 2.89
C HIS A 16 2.69 4.32 3.63
N ASP A 17 3.33 5.44 3.28
CA ASP A 17 3.06 6.74 3.91
C ASP A 17 1.61 7.19 3.68
N LEU A 18 1.06 7.00 2.48
CA LEU A 18 -0.35 7.27 2.20
C LEU A 18 -1.29 6.42 3.06
N THR A 19 -0.92 5.15 3.28
CA THR A 19 -1.65 4.24 4.17
C THR A 19 -1.59 4.69 5.63
N MET A 20 -0.43 5.19 6.07
CA MET A 20 -0.25 5.73 7.42
C MET A 20 -1.07 7.01 7.64
N VAL A 21 -1.12 7.90 6.64
CA VAL A 21 -2.00 9.09 6.70
C VAL A 21 -3.47 8.67 6.77
N ALA A 22 -3.91 7.69 5.96
CA ALA A 22 -5.26 7.17 6.04
C ALA A 22 -5.58 6.54 7.42
N SER A 23 -4.58 5.91 8.06
CA SER A 23 -4.69 5.35 9.41
C SER A 23 -4.82 6.44 10.48
N LEU A 24 -4.07 7.54 10.36
CA LEU A 24 -4.21 8.70 11.24
C LEU A 24 -5.60 9.32 11.10
N LEU A 25 -6.11 9.46 9.88
CA LEU A 25 -7.48 9.94 9.63
C LEU A 25 -8.54 9.03 10.22
N ASN A 26 -8.32 7.71 10.20
CA ASN A 26 -9.21 6.76 10.87
C ASN A 26 -9.17 6.93 12.39
N TRP A 27 -7.98 7.09 12.98
CA TRP A 27 -7.87 7.35 14.42
C TRP A 27 -8.62 8.63 14.81
N ASP A 28 -8.39 9.74 14.10
CA ASP A 28 -9.08 11.01 14.36
C ASP A 28 -10.61 10.87 14.24
N GLN A 29 -11.09 10.07 13.27
CA GLN A 29 -12.52 9.79 13.07
C GLN A 29 -13.17 9.18 14.33
N ASN A 30 -12.40 8.38 15.08
CA ASN A 30 -12.88 7.65 16.25
C ASN A 30 -12.62 8.37 17.58
N THR A 31 -11.85 9.47 17.59
CA THR A 31 -11.42 10.14 18.82
C THR A 31 -11.82 11.60 18.90
N TYR A 32 -11.53 12.39 17.86
CA TYR A 32 -11.65 13.85 17.89
C TYR A 32 -12.59 14.43 16.85
N MET A 33 -12.92 13.69 15.79
CA MET A 33 -13.74 14.21 14.70
C MET A 33 -15.13 14.64 15.22
N PRO A 34 -15.57 15.87 14.92
CA PRO A 34 -16.88 16.34 15.35
C PRO A 34 -18.01 15.61 14.61
N THR A 35 -19.19 15.59 15.24
CA THR A 35 -20.42 15.11 14.63
C THR A 35 -20.68 15.85 13.31
N GLY A 36 -21.02 15.11 12.25
CA GLY A 36 -21.22 15.66 10.89
C GLY A 36 -19.97 15.64 9.99
N GLY A 37 -18.77 15.33 10.52
CA GLY A 37 -17.54 15.23 9.72
C GLY A 37 -17.40 13.96 8.87
N ALA A 38 -18.30 13.00 9.06
CA ALA A 38 -18.22 11.64 8.53
C ALA A 38 -18.07 11.56 6.99
N GLU A 39 -18.88 12.30 6.24
CA GLU A 39 -18.84 12.27 4.77
C GLU A 39 -17.51 12.79 4.21
N ALA A 40 -17.05 13.94 4.71
CA ALA A 40 -15.78 14.52 4.30
C ALA A 40 -14.60 13.59 4.63
N ARG A 41 -14.62 12.97 5.82
CA ARG A 41 -13.60 12.02 6.27
C ARG A 41 -13.58 10.76 5.41
N GLY A 42 -14.74 10.22 5.07
CA GLY A 42 -14.88 9.09 4.15
C GLY A 42 -14.25 9.35 2.80
N ARG A 43 -14.56 10.51 2.19
CA ARG A 43 -13.97 10.93 0.92
C ARG A 43 -12.44 11.01 0.98
N GLN A 44 -11.88 11.56 2.06
CA GLN A 44 -10.42 11.65 2.24
C GLN A 44 -9.78 10.26 2.35
N ARG A 45 -10.34 9.37 3.16
CA ARG A 45 -9.83 8.00 3.34
C ARG A 45 -9.94 7.18 2.05
N ALA A 46 -11.07 7.27 1.35
CA ALA A 46 -11.28 6.62 0.05
C ALA A 46 -10.24 7.06 -0.98
N LEU A 47 -9.95 8.36 -1.06
CA LEU A 47 -8.94 8.90 -1.97
C LEU A 47 -7.54 8.34 -1.66
N LEU A 48 -7.11 8.42 -0.39
CA LEU A 48 -5.78 7.97 0.02
C LEU A 48 -5.60 6.47 -0.18
N SER A 49 -6.61 5.67 0.19
CA SER A 49 -6.56 4.21 -0.01
C SER A 49 -6.53 3.83 -1.49
N ARG A 50 -7.25 4.54 -2.37
CA ARG A 50 -7.17 4.34 -3.82
C ARG A 50 -5.77 4.62 -4.36
N ILE A 51 -5.21 5.79 -4.04
CA ILE A 51 -3.88 6.19 -4.54
C ILE A 51 -2.81 5.23 -4.01
N SER A 52 -2.89 4.83 -2.74
CA SER A 52 -1.98 3.84 -2.14
C SER A 52 -2.04 2.50 -2.89
N GLN A 53 -3.26 2.01 -3.17
CA GLN A 53 -3.45 0.78 -3.94
C GLN A 53 -2.85 0.92 -5.35
N GLU A 54 -3.20 1.98 -6.09
CA GLU A 54 -2.68 2.22 -7.45
C GLU A 54 -1.16 2.23 -7.51
N LYS A 55 -0.50 2.87 -6.53
CA LYS A 55 0.96 2.93 -6.45
C LYS A 55 1.58 1.57 -6.13
N SER A 56 1.08 0.89 -5.10
CA SER A 56 1.61 -0.42 -4.67
C SER A 56 1.37 -1.52 -5.69
N THR A 57 0.30 -1.44 -6.49
CA THR A 57 -0.02 -2.42 -7.53
C THR A 57 0.42 -1.99 -8.93
N SER A 58 1.24 -0.95 -9.05
CA SER A 58 1.67 -0.46 -10.37
C SER A 58 2.45 -1.53 -11.16
N PRO A 59 2.41 -1.50 -12.50
CA PRO A 59 3.19 -2.44 -13.31
C PRO A 59 4.71 -2.37 -13.07
N GLU A 60 5.22 -1.18 -12.73
CA GLU A 60 6.64 -0.98 -12.38
C GLU A 60 7.01 -1.75 -11.11
N VAL A 61 6.18 -1.69 -10.06
CA VAL A 61 6.38 -2.44 -8.82
C VAL A 61 6.37 -3.95 -9.09
N GLY A 62 5.39 -4.44 -9.87
CA GLY A 62 5.32 -5.85 -10.23
C GLY A 62 6.57 -6.34 -10.96
N LYS A 63 7.02 -5.59 -11.97
CA LYS A 63 8.24 -5.90 -12.72
C LYS A 63 9.48 -5.93 -11.83
N LEU A 64 9.65 -4.94 -10.95
CA LEU A 64 10.79 -4.90 -10.02
C LEU A 64 10.77 -6.09 -9.06
N ILE A 65 9.60 -6.45 -8.53
CA ILE A 65 9.43 -7.61 -7.66
C ILE A 65 9.81 -8.89 -8.40
N ASP A 66 9.29 -9.12 -9.60
CA ASP A 66 9.56 -10.34 -10.37
C ASP A 66 11.06 -10.49 -10.71
N GLU A 67 11.71 -9.39 -11.10
CA GLU A 67 13.15 -9.38 -11.36
C GLU A 67 13.98 -9.66 -10.08
N LEU A 68 13.57 -9.12 -8.94
CA LEU A 68 14.24 -9.33 -7.65
C LEU A 68 14.04 -10.76 -7.15
N VAL A 69 12.84 -11.34 -7.31
CA VAL A 69 12.55 -12.74 -6.95
C VAL A 69 13.33 -13.71 -7.84
N THR A 70 13.42 -13.44 -9.14
CA THR A 70 14.18 -14.28 -10.08
C THR A 70 15.68 -14.33 -9.73
N ASN A 71 16.20 -13.26 -9.12
CA ASN A 71 17.60 -13.14 -8.74
C ASN A 71 17.77 -13.14 -7.21
N ILE A 72 16.91 -13.86 -6.49
CA ILE A 72 16.90 -13.86 -5.02
C ILE A 72 18.23 -14.40 -4.44
N ASP A 73 18.88 -15.34 -5.14
CA ASP A 73 20.17 -15.94 -4.76
C ASP A 73 21.34 -14.93 -4.74
N TYR A 74 21.13 -13.71 -5.26
CA TYR A 74 22.07 -12.61 -5.07
C TYR A 74 22.17 -12.15 -3.61
N PHE A 75 21.11 -12.39 -2.83
CA PHE A 75 21.03 -12.04 -1.42
C PHE A 75 21.27 -13.28 -0.56
N ASP A 76 21.81 -13.06 0.64
CA ASP A 76 21.86 -14.11 1.65
C ASP A 76 20.42 -14.51 2.03
N GLU A 77 20.16 -15.82 2.14
CA GLU A 77 18.81 -16.37 2.34
C GLU A 77 18.13 -15.85 3.61
N ASP A 78 18.92 -15.60 4.66
CA ASP A 78 18.46 -15.11 5.95
C ASP A 78 18.56 -13.59 6.10
N SER A 79 18.94 -12.89 5.03
CA SER A 79 18.95 -11.43 5.01
C SER A 79 17.54 -10.84 5.07
N ASN A 80 17.44 -9.66 5.69
CA ASN A 80 16.21 -8.86 5.68
C ASN A 80 15.78 -8.51 4.26
N GLU A 81 16.73 -8.31 3.34
CA GLU A 81 16.48 -8.03 1.93
C GLU A 81 15.75 -9.18 1.25
N ALA A 82 16.24 -10.42 1.38
CA ALA A 82 15.60 -11.59 0.79
C ALA A 82 14.17 -11.77 1.33
N ARG A 83 14.00 -11.69 2.66
CA ARG A 83 12.69 -11.81 3.30
C ARG A 83 11.73 -10.69 2.90
N MET A 84 12.21 -9.46 2.77
CA MET A 84 11.41 -8.31 2.31
C MET A 84 10.92 -8.53 0.87
N ILE A 85 11.78 -8.98 -0.04
CA ILE A 85 11.41 -9.23 -1.44
C ILE A 85 10.30 -10.27 -1.53
N LEU A 86 10.44 -11.40 -0.83
CA LEU A 86 9.43 -12.46 -0.80
C LEU A 86 8.10 -11.99 -0.19
N LYS A 87 8.17 -11.18 0.87
CA LYS A 87 6.98 -10.54 1.46
C LYS A 87 6.32 -9.58 0.48
N ALA A 88 7.10 -8.73 -0.19
CA ALA A 88 6.59 -7.79 -1.18
C ALA A 88 5.89 -8.52 -2.33
N LYS A 89 6.44 -9.64 -2.83
CA LYS A 89 5.77 -10.50 -3.83
C LYS A 89 4.42 -10.98 -3.35
N ARG A 90 4.37 -11.56 -2.14
CA ARG A 90 3.12 -12.08 -1.56
C ARG A 90 2.07 -10.97 -1.39
N ASP A 91 2.48 -9.79 -0.93
CA ASP A 91 1.57 -8.67 -0.71
C ASP A 91 1.07 -8.11 -2.05
N TYR A 92 1.96 -7.95 -3.04
CA TYR A 92 1.60 -7.52 -4.40
C TYR A 92 0.59 -8.48 -5.05
N ASP A 93 0.87 -9.78 -5.03
CA ASP A 93 0.02 -10.81 -5.63
C ASP A 93 -1.40 -10.85 -5.04
N ARG A 94 -1.53 -10.45 -3.77
CA ARG A 94 -2.83 -10.30 -3.11
C ARG A 94 -3.49 -8.99 -3.48
N ALA A 95 -2.75 -7.89 -3.44
CA ALA A 95 -3.26 -6.55 -3.71
C ALA A 95 -3.78 -6.41 -5.15
N VAL A 96 -3.07 -6.93 -6.16
CA VAL A 96 -3.49 -6.83 -7.57
C VAL A 96 -4.83 -7.51 -7.87
N ARG A 97 -5.29 -8.43 -7.01
CA ARG A 97 -6.60 -9.10 -7.15
C ARG A 97 -7.76 -8.20 -6.74
N ILE A 98 -7.49 -7.07 -6.11
CA ILE A 98 -8.48 -6.13 -5.62
C ILE A 98 -8.36 -4.83 -6.44
N PRO A 99 -9.36 -4.51 -7.29
CA PRO A 99 -9.34 -3.28 -8.06
C PRO A 99 -9.28 -2.04 -7.16
N PRO A 100 -8.45 -1.02 -7.47
CA PRO A 100 -8.39 0.22 -6.69
C PRO A 100 -9.75 0.94 -6.50
N PRO A 101 -10.67 0.96 -7.48
CA PRO A 101 -12.00 1.53 -7.27
C PRO A 101 -12.80 0.85 -6.16
N LEU A 102 -12.70 -0.48 -6.03
CA LEU A 102 -13.40 -1.25 -4.99
C LEU A 102 -12.90 -0.89 -3.58
N ILE A 103 -11.60 -0.67 -3.43
CA ILE A 103 -11.02 -0.18 -2.17
C ILE A 103 -11.57 1.22 -1.84
N ALA A 104 -11.64 2.12 -2.82
CA ALA A 104 -12.17 3.46 -2.61
C ALA A 104 -13.63 3.42 -2.14
N GLU A 105 -14.47 2.61 -2.78
CA GLU A 105 -15.88 2.41 -2.41
C GLU A 105 -16.03 1.86 -0.99
N LEU A 106 -15.21 0.88 -0.62
CA LEU A 106 -15.23 0.27 0.73
C LEU A 106 -14.96 1.32 1.82
N PHE A 107 -13.93 2.14 1.66
CA PHE A 107 -13.59 3.17 2.64
C PHE A 107 -14.59 4.34 2.67
N ALA A 108 -15.23 4.65 1.54
CA ALA A 108 -16.33 5.61 1.49
C ALA A 108 -17.61 5.07 2.17
N HIS A 109 -17.81 3.75 2.19
CA HIS A 109 -18.92 3.11 2.90
C HIS A 109 -18.68 3.09 4.42
N PHE A 110 -17.48 2.71 4.87
CA PHE A 110 -17.13 2.66 6.30
C PHE A 110 -17.25 3.99 7.04
N SER A 111 -17.29 5.12 6.33
CA SER A 111 -17.54 6.41 6.98
C SER A 111 -19.00 6.70 7.25
N LYS A 112 -19.94 5.93 6.68
CA LYS A 112 -21.39 6.17 6.79
C LYS A 112 -22.07 5.29 7.83
N THR A 113 -21.38 4.27 8.33
CA THR A 113 -21.82 3.31 9.35
C THR A 113 -21.03 3.52 10.62
#